data_AF-A0A094PFK1-F1
#
_entry.id   AF-A0A094PFK1-F1
#
_cell.length_a   1.000
_cell.length_b   1.000
_cell.length_c   1.000
_cell.angle_alpha   90.00
_cell.angle_beta   90.00
_cell.angle_gamma   90.00
#
_symmetry.space_group_name_H-M   'P 1'
#
loop_
_entity.id
_entity.type
_entity.pdbx_description
1 polymer ?
#
loop_
_entity_poly.entity_id
_entity_poly.type
_entity_poly.pdbx_seq_one_letter_code
_entity_poly.pdbx_strand_id
1 'polypeptide(L)' 'GCNVQDMCRDFARDNHEYGLWGGESEDERHEAGFRLIAPIGIRANAS' A
#
# COMPACT_ATOMS: atom_id res chain seq x y z
N GLY A 1 -3.90 -5.18 -21.99
CA GLY A 1 -4.00 -5.37 -20.54
C GLY A 1 -2.83 -6.21 -20.08
N CYS A 2 -2.37 -6.02 -18.85
CA CYS A 2 -1.32 -6.85 -18.26
C CYS A 2 -1.96 -8.10 -17.61
N ASN A 3 -1.53 -9.30 -17.99
CA ASN A 3 -2.13 -10.57 -17.54
C ASN A 3 -1.97 -10.84 -16.03
N VAL A 4 -1.03 -10.14 -15.37
CA VAL A 4 -0.72 -10.30 -13.94
C VAL A 4 -1.15 -9.08 -13.13
N GLN A 5 -2.01 -8.23 -13.68
CA GLN A 5 -2.41 -6.98 -13.05
C GLN A 5 -2.98 -7.20 -11.64
N ASP A 6 -3.95 -8.10 -11.50
CA ASP A 6 -4.56 -8.42 -10.21
C ASP A 6 -3.54 -9.02 -9.23
N MET A 7 -2.71 -9.96 -9.70
CA MET A 7 -1.68 -10.59 -8.87
C MET A 7 -0.65 -9.56 -8.36
N CYS A 8 -0.19 -8.64 -9.21
CA CYS A 8 0.74 -7.57 -8.80
C CYS A 8 0.11 -6.61 -7.78
N ARG A 9 -1.18 -6.28 -7.95
CA ARG A 9 -1.92 -5.42 -7.03
C ARG A 9 -2.08 -6.10 -5.67
N ASP A 10 -2.50 -7.35 -5.65
CA ASP A 10 -2.74 -8.11 -4.41
C ASP A 10 -1.43 -8.39 -3.67
N PHE A 11 -0.34 -8.66 -4.39
CA PHE A 11 1.00 -8.78 -3.80
C PHE A 11 1.41 -7.49 -3.07
N ALA A 12 1.21 -6.33 -3.70
CA ALA A 12 1.56 -5.04 -3.12
C ALA A 12 0.72 -4.67 -1.90
N ARG A 13 -0.54 -5.13 -1.85
CA ARG A 13 -1.42 -4.99 -0.69
C ARG A 13 -0.96 -5.86 0.47
N ASP A 14 -0.64 -7.12 0.23
CA ASP A 14 -0.20 -8.08 1.24
C ASP A 14 1.19 -7.73 1.82
N ASN A 15 2.10 -7.27 0.96
CA ASN A 15 3.49 -6.99 1.34
C ASN A 15 3.74 -5.53 1.71
N HIS A 16 2.71 -4.68 1.64
CA HIS A 16 2.82 -3.25 1.92
C HIS A 16 3.92 -2.58 1.07
N GLU A 17 3.92 -2.84 -0.23
CA GLU A 17 4.93 -2.33 -1.16
C GLU A 17 4.75 -0.84 -1.44
N TYR A 18 5.84 -0.12 -1.66
CA TYR A 18 5.79 1.30 -2.06
C TYR A 18 5.62 1.44 -3.58
N GLY A 19 5.01 2.56 -4.02
CA GLY A 19 4.80 2.90 -5.42
C GLY A 19 3.53 2.33 -6.08
N LEU A 20 3.50 2.41 -7.42
CA LEU A 20 2.39 1.98 -8.27
C LEU A 20 2.48 0.48 -8.59
N TRP A 21 1.44 -0.26 -8.23
CA TRP A 21 1.39 -1.72 -8.43
C TRP A 21 0.06 -2.16 -9.01
N GLY A 22 0.10 -2.90 -10.12
CA GLY A 22 -1.11 -3.40 -10.76
C GLY A 22 -2.10 -2.30 -11.19
N GLY A 23 -1.61 -1.06 -11.36
CA GLY A 23 -2.45 0.11 -11.66
C GLY A 23 -3.05 0.80 -10.43
N GLU A 24 -2.75 0.35 -9.21
CA GLU A 24 -3.09 1.05 -7.97
C GLU A 24 -1.88 1.78 -7.38
N SER A 25 -2.08 3.06 -7.09
CA SER A 25 -1.12 3.91 -6.36
C SER A 25 -1.18 3.64 -4.86
N GLU A 26 -0.19 4.12 -4.10
CA GLU A 26 -0.19 4.01 -2.63
C GLU A 26 -1.40 4.70 -1.99
N ASP A 27 -1.80 5.86 -2.52
CA ASP A 27 -2.94 6.63 -2.02
C ASP A 27 -4.26 5.86 -2.23
N GLU A 28 -4.51 5.38 -3.46
CA GLU A 28 -5.66 4.53 -3.78
C GLU A 28 -5.70 3.27 -2.90
N ARG A 29 -4.53 2.67 -2.65
CA ARG A 29 -4.40 1.52 -1.77
C ARG A 29 -4.72 1.86 -0.30
N HIS A 30 -4.32 3.05 0.15
CA HIS A 30 -4.66 3.56 1.48
C HIS A 30 -6.17 3.81 1.63
N GLU A 31 -6.80 4.43 0.64
CA GLU A 31 -8.25 4.65 0.58
C GLU A 31 -9.03 3.33 0.59
N ALA A 32 -8.51 2.31 -0.08
CA ALA A 32 -9.05 0.94 -0.07
C ALA A 32 -8.83 0.19 1.26
N GLY A 33 -8.15 0.79 2.25
CA GLY A 33 -7.93 0.22 3.58
C GLY A 33 -6.71 -0.69 3.71
N PHE A 34 -5.93 -0.86 2.64
CA PHE A 34 -4.68 -1.62 2.64
C PHE A 34 -3.52 -0.69 3.02
N ARG A 35 -3.45 -0.34 4.31
CA ARG A 35 -2.46 0.61 4.83
C ARG A 35 -1.13 -0.08 5.05
N LEU A 36 -0.03 0.61 4.70
CA LEU A 36 1.32 0.17 5.00
C LEU A 36 1.51 -0.09 6.52
N ILE A 37 2.47 -0.95 6.88
CA ILE A 37 2.90 -1.27 8.26
C ILE A 37 3.31 -0.01 9.02
N ALA A 38 2.31 0.66 9.61
CA ALA A 38 2.37 1.84 10.46
C ALA A 38 3.16 3.04 9.88
N PRO A 39 2.79 4.29 10.22
CA PRO A 39 3.64 5.41 9.88
C PRO A 39 4.99 5.25 10.58
N ILE A 40 6.09 5.13 9.81
CA ILE A 40 7.42 5.41 10.35
C ILE A 40 7.41 6.89 10.73
N GLY A 41 7.27 7.15 12.03
CA GLY A 41 7.07 8.49 12.56
C GLY A 41 5.89 8.65 13.51
N ILE A 42 5.51 7.62 14.28
CA ILE A 42 4.82 7.88 15.55
C ILE A 42 5.77 8.73 16.40
N ARG A 43 5.61 10.06 16.34
CA ARG A 43 5.93 10.88 17.51
C ARG A 43 4.87 10.52 18.52
N ALA A 44 5.21 9.59 19.41
CA ALA A 44 4.47 9.47 20.65
C ALA A 44 4.48 10.88 21.25
N ASN A 45 3.31 11.49 21.38
CA ASN A 45 3.19 12.70 22.17
C ASN A 45 3.55 12.32 23.62
N ALA A 46 4.83 12.39 23.95
CA ALA A 46 5.34 12.36 25.29
C ALA A 46 5.30 13.79 25.82
N SER A 47 4.09 14.20 26.25
CA SER A 47 3.73 15.13 27.33
C SER A 47 2.36 15.74 27.07
#